data_AF-A0A5E4MUP4-F1
#
_entry.id   AF-A0A5E4MUP4-F1
#
_cell.length_a   1.000
_cell.length_b   1.000
_cell.length_c   1.000
_cell.angle_alpha   90.00
_cell.angle_beta   90.00
_cell.angle_gamma   90.00
#
_symmetry.space_group_name_H-M   'P 1'
#
loop_
_entity.id
_entity.type
_entity.pdbx_description
1 polymer ?
#
loop_
_entity_poly.entity_id
_entity_poly.type
_entity_poly.pdbx_seq_one_letter_code
_entity_poly.pdbx_strand_id
1 'polypeptide(L)' 'MFNINKPLFIAFLDLEKAFDNVKWTKLFKIMEDIGIDYNDRKIIHNLYINKIAVIKAEKDNNQVEAKIAKG' A
#
# COMPACT_ATOMS: atom_id res chain seq x y z
N MET A 1 -33.88 26.52 -19.02
CA MET A 1 -33.63 26.70 -17.58
C MET A 1 -33.62 25.31 -16.95
N PHE A 2 -32.43 24.78 -16.62
CA PHE A 2 -32.30 23.43 -16.07
C PHE A 2 -32.65 23.45 -14.58
N ASN A 3 -33.67 22.69 -14.19
CA ASN A 3 -34.13 22.59 -12.81
C ASN A 3 -33.29 21.56 -12.07
N ILE A 4 -32.32 22.00 -11.26
CA ILE A 4 -31.46 21.13 -10.45
C ILE A 4 -32.04 21.14 -9.03
N ASN A 5 -33.10 20.36 -8.81
CA ASN A 5 -33.72 20.21 -7.49
C ASN A 5 -34.09 18.73 -7.24
N LYS A 6 -33.09 17.85 -7.38
CA LYS A 6 -33.22 16.43 -7.06
C LYS A 6 -32.68 16.20 -5.64
N PRO A 7 -33.32 15.33 -4.84
CA PRO A 7 -32.84 15.03 -3.49
C PRO A 7 -31.43 14.41 -3.55
N LEU A 8 -30.51 15.02 -2.81
CA LEU A 8 -29.13 14.54 -2.64
C LEU A 8 -29.09 13.61 -1.43
N PHE A 9 -28.56 12.41 -1.64
CA PHE A 9 -28.31 11.43 -0.58
C PHE A 9 -26.80 11.20 -0.47
N ILE A 10 -26.27 11.31 0.75
CA ILE A 10 -24.86 11.08 1.06
C ILE A 10 -24.79 10.00 2.14
N ALA A 11 -23.86 9.07 2.01
CA ALA A 11 -23.52 8.10 3.04
C ALA A 11 -22.02 8.19 3.35
N PHE A 12 -21.68 8.10 4.64
CA PHE A 12 -20.31 8.00 5.09
C PHE A 12 -19.96 6.52 5.26
N LEU A 13 -18.90 6.09 4.58
CA LEU A 13 -18.34 4.75 4.72
C LEU A 13 -16.97 4.89 5.37
N ASP A 14 -16.81 4.27 6.54
CA ASP A 14 -15.51 4.11 7.17
C ASP A 14 -15.09 2.65 7.03
N LEU A 15 -13.86 2.44 6.54
CA LEU A 15 -13.32 1.11 6.29
C LEU A 15 -12.40 0.72 7.45
N GLU A 16 -12.88 -0.19 8.29
CA GLU A 16 -12.10 -0.68 9.41
C GLU A 16 -10.80 -1.33 8.93
N LYS A 17 -9.68 -0.80 9.43
CA LYS A 17 -8.32 -1.31 9.16
C LYS A 17 -8.06 -1.55 7.67
N ALA A 18 -8.37 -0.55 6.84
CA ALA A 18 -8.27 -0.65 5.38
C ALA A 18 -6.92 -1.20 4.89
N PHE A 19 -5.81 -0.83 5.55
CA PHE A 19 -4.47 -1.29 5.19
C PHE A 19 -4.15 -2.73 5.61
N ASP A 20 -4.73 -3.22 6.71
CA ASP A 20 -4.60 -4.62 7.12
C ASP A 20 -5.35 -5.57 6.20
N ASN A 21 -6.49 -5.11 5.68
CA ASN A 21 -7.45 -5.92 4.92
C ASN A 21 -7.19 -5.89 3.40
N VAL A 22 -6.05 -5.34 2.97
CA VAL A 22 -5.68 -5.33 1.54
C VAL A 22 -5.45 -6.76 1.05
N LYS A 23 -6.09 -7.11 -0.08
CA LYS A 23 -5.85 -8.38 -0.78
C LYS A 23 -4.56 -8.27 -1.60
N TRP A 24 -3.42 -8.62 -1.00
CA TRP A 24 -2.08 -8.50 -1.58
C TRP A 24 -1.96 -9.08 -3.00
N THR A 25 -2.56 -10.25 -3.25
CA THR A 25 -2.54 -10.88 -4.58
C THR A 25 -3.18 -9.99 -5.66
N LYS A 26 -4.26 -9.28 -5.32
CA LYS A 26 -4.89 -8.31 -6.23
C LYS A 26 -4.03 -7.06 -6.39
N LEU A 27 -3.45 -6.55 -5.30
CA LEU A 27 -2.57 -5.38 -5.35
C LEU A 27 -1.39 -5.62 -6.30
N PHE A 28 -0.67 -6.74 -6.14
CA PHE A 28 0.49 -7.05 -6.99
C PHE A 28 0.10 -7.31 -8.45
N LYS A 29 -1.10 -7.86 -8.70
CA LYS A 29 -1.61 -8.01 -10.07
C LYS A 29 -1.90 -6.66 -10.71
N ILE A 30 -2.53 -5.73 -9.99
CA ILE A 30 -2.76 -4.36 -10.46
C ILE A 30 -1.42 -3.67 -10.77
N MET A 31 -0.42 -3.81 -9.89
CA MET A 31 0.90 -3.24 -10.11
C MET A 31 1.58 -3.78 -11.37
N GLU A 32 1.41 -5.06 -11.67
CA GLU A 32 1.86 -5.67 -12.92
C GLU A 32 1.14 -5.07 -14.12
N ASP A 33 -0.18 -4.95 -14.04
CA ASP A 33 -1.04 -4.52 -15.14
C ASP A 33 -0.82 -3.05 -15.52
N ILE A 34 -0.44 -2.20 -14.56
CA ILE A 34 -0.06 -0.80 -14.81
C ILE A 34 1.42 -0.62 -15.21
N GLY A 35 2.18 -1.72 -15.31
CA GLY A 35 3.55 -1.72 -15.82
C GLY A 35 4.64 -1.37 -14.80
N ILE A 36 4.40 -1.56 -13.49
CA ILE A 36 5.46 -1.41 -12.49
C ILE A 36 6.48 -2.53 -12.67
N ASP A 37 7.76 -2.16 -12.71
CA ASP A 37 8.86 -3.10 -12.88
C ASP A 37 8.86 -4.19 -11.80
N TYR A 38 9.38 -5.35 -12.17
CA TYR A 38 9.49 -6.48 -11.27
C TYR A 38 10.34 -6.17 -10.03
N ASN A 39 11.42 -5.38 -10.16
CA ASN A 39 12.27 -5.04 -9.01
C ASN A 39 11.53 -4.21 -7.97
N ASP A 40 10.75 -3.22 -8.41
CA ASP A 40 9.95 -2.37 -7.52
C ASP A 40 8.85 -3.18 -6.82
N ARG A 41 8.14 -4.04 -7.57
CA ARG A 41 7.14 -4.95 -7.00
C ARG A 41 7.76 -5.89 -5.96
N LYS A 42 8.97 -6.40 -6.21
CA LYS A 42 9.69 -7.30 -5.29
C LYS A 42 10.08 -6.59 -3.99
N ILE A 43 10.51 -5.32 -4.05
CA ILE A 43 10.81 -4.53 -2.86
C ILE A 43 9.55 -4.36 -2.00
N ILE A 44 8.44 -3.96 -2.62
CA ILE A 44 7.16 -3.76 -1.92
C ILE A 44 6.65 -5.07 -1.32
N HIS A 45 6.76 -6.18 -2.05
CA HIS A 45 6.44 -7.52 -1.55
C HIS A 45 7.24 -7.88 -0.29
N ASN A 46 8.54 -7.64 -0.31
CA ASN A 46 9.40 -7.94 0.84
C ASN A 46 9.09 -7.07 2.06
N LEU A 47 8.72 -5.79 1.85
CA LEU A 47 8.27 -4.91 2.94
C LEU A 47 7.01 -5.46 3.62
N TYR A 48 6.06 -6.01 2.86
CA TYR A 48 4.81 -6.53 3.40
C TYR A 48 4.94 -7.92 4.03
N ILE A 49 5.74 -8.82 3.46
CA ILE A 49 5.85 -10.21 3.96
C ILE A 49 6.83 -10.32 5.12
N ASN A 50 8.01 -9.69 5.01
CA ASN A 50 9.10 -9.99 5.94
C ASN A 50 9.07 -9.13 7.20
N LYS A 51 8.23 -8.08 7.27
CA LYS A 51 8.16 -7.10 8.38
C LYS A 51 9.53 -6.56 8.85
N ILE A 52 10.57 -6.75 8.05
CA ILE A 52 11.94 -6.34 8.33
C ILE A 52 12.38 -5.62 7.06
N ALA A 53 12.44 -4.30 7.16
CA ALA A 53 13.13 -3.49 6.17
C ALA A 53 14.57 -3.35 6.61
N VAL A 54 15.50 -3.82 5.79
CA VAL A 54 16.94 -3.56 5.98
C VAL A 54 17.27 -2.30 5.22
N ILE A 55 17.53 -1.20 5.93
CA ILE A 55 17.95 0.07 5.33
C ILE A 55 19.49 0.12 5.43
N LYS A 56 20.16 0.29 4.28
CA LYS A 56 21.58 0.66 4.26
C LYS A 56 21.69 2.15 4.48
N ALA A 57 22.23 2.56 5.63
CA ALA A 57 22.63 3.95 5.83
C ALA A 57 23.98 4.15 5.13
N GLU A 58 24.10 5.18 4.27
CA GLU A 58 25.33 5.45 3.50
C GLU A 58 26.54 5.81 4.38
N LYS A 59 26.33 6.15 5.65
CA LYS A 59 27.36 6.80 6.47
C LYS A 59 28.35 5.84 7.11
N ASP A 60 27.98 4.59 7.26
CA ASP A 60 28.84 3.49 7.70
C ASP A 60 28.24 2.23 7.07
N ASN A 61 29.02 1.27 6.60
CA ASN A 61 28.55 0.03 5.96
C ASN A 61 27.68 -0.89 6.87
N ASN A 62 27.08 -0.35 7.92
CA ASN A 62 26.17 -0.97 8.85
C ASN A 62 24.76 -1.09 8.24
N GLN A 63 24.29 -2.33 8.16
CA GLN A 63 22.91 -2.65 7.87
C GLN A 63 22.10 -2.49 9.15
N VAL A 64 21.05 -1.67 9.12
CA VAL A 64 20.13 -1.54 10.26
C VAL A 64 18.82 -2.23 9.89
N GLU A 65 18.47 -3.26 10.66
CA GLU A 65 17.19 -3.95 10.55
C GLU A 65 16.12 -3.18 11.33
N ALA A 66 15.11 -2.67 10.63
CA ALA A 66 13.95 -2.05 11.26
C ALA A 66 12.75 -3.02 11.19
N LYS A 67 12.22 -3.40 12.35
CA LYS A 67 10.96 -4.14 12.45
C LYS A 67 9.79 -3.20 12.21
N ILE A 68 9.01 -3.48 11.17
CA ILE A 68 7.79 -2.72 10.88
C ILE A 68 6.65 -3.40 11.64
N ALA A 69 6.15 -2.74 12.68
CA ALA A 69 4.96 -3.19 13.39
C ALA A 69 3.74 -3.09 12.47
N LYS A 70 2.83 -4.06 12.58
CA LYS A 70 1.50 -3.98 11.96
C LYS A 70 0.77 -2.79 12.62
N GLY A 71 0.34 -1.81 11.83
CA GLY A 71 -0.56 -0.74 12.28
C GLY A 71 -1.98 -1.24 12.42
#